data_AF-A0A2N1Q546-F1
#
_entry.id   AF-A0A2N1Q546-F1
#
_cell.length_a   1.000
_cell.length_b   1.000
_cell.length_c   1.000
_cell.angle_alpha   90.00
_cell.angle_beta   90.00
_cell.angle_gamma   90.00
#
_symmetry.space_group_name_H-M   'P 1'
#
loop_
_entity.id
_entity.type
_entity.pdbx_description
1 polymer ?
#
loop_
_entity_poly.entity_id
_entity_poly.type
_entity_poly.pdbx_seq_one_letter_code
_entity_poly.pdbx_strand_id
1 'polypeptide(L)'
;KGRKMHPYVGGLLILTGLTHGYLKLGRFDFHTGSLLLMVLTFNGILGLIYKRTKKRSFAKVHRYMGILIVLLFLLHYLRPWYFI
;
A
#
# COMPACT_ATOMS: atom_id res chain seq x y z
N LYS A 1 -18.30 12.22 3.57
CA LYS A 1 -18.34 10.73 3.41
C LYS A 1 -16.96 10.10 3.25
N GLY A 2 -16.05 10.65 2.42
CA GLY A 2 -14.72 10.07 2.13
C GLY A 2 -13.88 9.64 3.35
N ARG A 3 -13.84 10.41 4.45
CA ARG A 3 -13.11 10.02 5.68
C ARG A 3 -13.60 8.70 6.32
N LYS A 4 -14.89 8.40 6.24
CA LYS A 4 -15.45 7.13 6.76
C LYS A 4 -15.12 5.97 5.82
N MET A 5 -15.17 6.20 4.50
CA MET A 5 -14.92 5.18 3.48
C MET A 5 -13.43 4.86 3.28
N HIS A 6 -12.55 5.83 3.48
CA HIS A 6 -11.10 5.71 3.27
C HIS A 6 -10.46 4.42 3.84
N PRO A 7 -10.68 4.02 5.11
CA PRO A 7 -10.10 2.78 5.63
C PRO A 7 -10.63 1.52 4.95
N TYR A 8 -11.90 1.52 4.51
CA TYR A 8 -12.48 0.38 3.79
C TYR A 8 -11.91 0.28 2.37
N VAL A 9 -11.79 1.41 1.67
CA VAL A 9 -11.16 1.46 0.34
C VAL A 9 -9.69 1.05 0.42
N GLY A 10 -8.94 1.52 1.42
CA GLY A 10 -7.55 1.11 1.64
C GLY A 10 -7.42 -0.39 1.92
N GLY A 11 -8.31 -0.95 2.75
CA GLY A 11 -8.36 -2.39 3.01
C GLY A 11 -8.67 -3.21 1.75
N LEU A 12 -9.66 -2.77 0.96
CA LEU A 12 -9.97 -3.38 -0.34
C LEU A 12 -8.77 -3.31 -1.28
N LEU A 13 -8.04 -2.19 -1.33
CA LEU A 13 -6.87 -2.03 -2.19
C LEU A 13 -5.78 -3.05 -1.85
N ILE A 14 -5.52 -3.28 -0.56
CA ILE A 14 -4.57 -4.29 -0.08
C ILE A 14 -5.04 -5.70 -0.46
N LEU A 15 -6.32 -6.02 -0.25
CA LEU A 15 -6.88 -7.33 -0.61
C LEU A 15 -6.78 -7.58 -2.12
N THR A 16 -7.15 -6.59 -2.94
CA THR A 16 -7.03 -6.70 -4.40
C THR A 16 -5.57 -6.85 -4.84
N GLY A 17 -4.62 -6.17 -4.17
CA GLY A 17 -3.20 -6.30 -4.46
C GLY A 17 -2.65 -7.69 -4.13
N LEU A 18 -3.05 -8.28 -2.99
CA LEU A 18 -2.72 -9.66 -2.62
C LEU A 18 -3.25 -10.65 -3.65
N THR A 19 -4.54 -10.56 -3.99
CA THR A 19 -5.17 -11.44 -4.98
C THR A 19 -4.53 -11.27 -6.36
N HIS A 20 -4.29 -10.04 -6.80
CA HIS A 20 -3.63 -9.74 -8.06
C HIS A 20 -2.23 -10.36 -8.14
N GLY A 21 -1.40 -10.17 -7.10
CA GLY A 21 -0.06 -10.74 -7.04
C GLY A 21 -0.08 -12.27 -7.06
N TYR A 22 -0.97 -12.90 -6.28
CA TYR A 22 -1.12 -14.35 -6.26
C TYR A 22 -1.52 -14.91 -7.63
N LEU A 23 -2.52 -14.30 -8.29
CA LEU A 23 -2.96 -14.71 -9.62
C LEU A 23 -1.88 -14.51 -10.69
N LYS A 24 -1.03 -13.50 -10.55
CA LYS A 24 0.00 -13.19 -11.54
C LYS A 24 1.25 -14.05 -11.42
N LEU A 25 1.70 -14.31 -10.19
CA LEU A 25 2.98 -14.97 -9.92
C LEU A 25 2.84 -16.43 -9.51
N GLY A 26 1.71 -16.84 -8.90
CA GLY A 26 1.51 -18.18 -8.31
C GLY A 26 2.38 -18.49 -7.08
N ARG A 27 3.41 -17.69 -6.82
CA ARG A 27 4.33 -17.73 -5.69
C ARG A 27 4.70 -16.32 -5.25
N PHE A 28 5.31 -16.18 -4.08
CA PHE A 28 5.89 -14.90 -3.70
C PHE A 28 7.18 -14.66 -4.49
N ASP A 29 7.25 -13.52 -5.19
CA ASP A 29 8.45 -13.05 -5.87
C ASP A 29 8.67 -11.57 -5.52
N PHE A 30 9.93 -11.17 -5.39
CA PHE A 30 10.27 -9.78 -5.05
C PHE A 30 10.39 -8.96 -6.34
N HIS A 31 9.42 -8.08 -6.55
CA HIS A 31 9.40 -7.15 -7.68
C HIS A 31 8.65 -5.87 -7.28
N THR A 32 8.46 -4.96 -8.23
CA THR A 32 7.83 -3.66 -7.95
C THR A 32 6.42 -3.78 -7.35
N GLY A 33 5.67 -4.83 -7.69
CA GLY A 33 4.30 -5.05 -7.20
C GLY A 33 4.25 -5.54 -5.76
N SER A 34 5.10 -6.49 -5.38
CA SER A 34 5.24 -6.92 -3.98
C SER A 34 5.79 -5.80 -3.10
N LEU A 35 6.73 -4.98 -3.60
CA LEU A 35 7.19 -3.77 -2.91
C LEU A 35 6.04 -2.76 -2.70
N LEU A 36 5.26 -2.46 -3.73
CA LEU A 36 4.09 -1.59 -3.64
C LEU A 36 3.09 -2.11 -2.60
N LEU A 37 2.77 -3.40 -2.62
CA LEU A 37 1.84 -4.04 -1.69
C LEU A 37 2.34 -3.97 -0.24
N MET A 38 3.63 -4.17 0.00
CA MET A 38 4.24 -4.04 1.33
C MET A 38 4.10 -2.62 1.86
N VAL A 39 4.41 -1.60 1.05
CA VAL A 39 4.28 -0.20 1.46
C VAL A 39 2.81 0.18 1.68
N LEU A 40 1.88 -0.31 0.85
CA LEU A 40 0.44 -0.14 1.03
C LEU A 40 -0.05 -0.71 2.37
N THR A 41 0.36 -1.94 2.67
CA THR A 41 0.01 -2.63 3.91
C THR A 41 0.57 -1.90 5.12
N PHE A 42 1.85 -1.52 5.07
CA PHE A 42 2.49 -0.74 6.11
C PHE A 42 1.79 0.61 6.33
N ASN A 43 1.40 1.30 5.25
CA ASN A 43 0.67 2.56 5.35
C ASN A 43 -0.73 2.40 5.98
N GLY A 44 -1.42 1.30 5.69
CA GLY A 44 -2.67 0.93 6.35
C GLY A 44 -2.49 0.74 7.86
N ILE A 45 -1.42 0.04 8.27
CA ILE A 45 -1.05 -0.15 9.69
C ILE A 45 -0.79 1.20 10.37
N LEU A 46 -0.03 2.11 9.74
CA LEU A 46 0.21 3.45 10.27
C LEU A 46 -1.09 4.23 10.49
N GLY A 47 -2.05 4.11 9.55
CA GLY A 47 -3.38 4.70 9.68
C GLY A 47 -4.16 4.15 10.89
N LEU A 48 -4.10 2.84 11.12
CA LEU A 48 -4.71 2.20 12.29
C LEU A 48 -4.03 2.60 13.61
N ILE A 49 -2.70 2.65 13.63
CA ILE A 49 -1.92 3.09 14.80
C ILE A 49 -2.25 4.55 15.12
N TYR A 50 -2.30 5.44 14.13
CA TYR A 50 -2.74 6.82 14.34
C TYR A 50 -4.17 6.89 14.85
N LYS A 51 -5.09 6.07 14.32
CA LYS A 51 -6.48 6.03 14.78
C LYS A 51 -6.57 5.73 16.28
N ARG A 52 -5.72 4.84 16.80
CA ARG A 52 -5.65 4.46 18.22
C ARG A 52 -4.88 5.46 19.08
N THR A 53 -3.67 5.84 18.66
CA THR A 53 -2.72 6.62 19.48
C THR A 53 -2.88 8.13 19.34
N LYS A 54 -3.49 8.61 18.25
CA LYS A 54 -3.61 10.03 17.87
C LYS A 54 -2.27 10.79 17.76
N LYS A 55 -1.12 10.11 17.82
CA LYS A 55 0.20 10.75 17.71
C LYS A 55 0.41 11.30 16.30
N ARG A 56 0.68 12.60 16.19
CA ARG A 56 0.82 13.32 14.91
C ARG A 56 1.95 12.79 14.04
N SER A 57 2.98 12.18 14.63
CA SER A 57 4.07 11.52 13.90
C SER A 57 3.54 10.44 12.95
N PHE A 58 2.67 9.54 13.41
CA PHE A 58 2.08 8.50 12.56
C PHE A 58 1.23 9.07 11.43
N ALA A 59 0.50 10.17 11.67
CA ALA A 59 -0.26 10.84 10.62
C ALA A 59 0.66 11.47 9.55
N LYS A 60 1.80 12.05 9.96
CA LYS A 60 2.81 12.58 9.03
C LYS A 60 3.41 11.45 8.19
N VAL A 61 3.87 10.37 8.83
CA VAL A 61 4.45 9.22 8.12
C VAL A 61 3.42 8.59 7.18
N HIS A 62 2.17 8.40 7.62
CA HIS A 62 1.08 7.87 6.77
C HIS A 62 0.87 8.73 5.50
N ARG A 63 0.97 10.06 5.63
CA ARG A 63 0.85 10.98 4.49
C ARG A 63 2.04 10.84 3.52
N TYR A 64 3.27 10.80 4.03
CA TYR A 64 4.46 10.63 3.19
C TYR A 64 4.49 9.26 2.50
N MET A 65 4.07 8.21 3.20
CA MET A 65 3.88 6.88 2.60
C MET A 65 2.82 6.90 1.50
N GLY A 66 1.77 7.71 1.62
CA GLY A 66 0.80 7.92 0.54
C GLY A 66 1.45 8.44 -0.76
N ILE A 67 2.39 9.38 -0.67
CA ILE A 67 3.15 9.88 -1.83
C ILE A 67 4.04 8.76 -2.39
N LEU A 68 4.75 8.04 -1.53
CA LEU A 68 5.59 6.91 -1.94
C LEU A 68 4.78 5.83 -2.67
N ILE A 69 3.56 5.53 -2.21
CA ILE A 69 2.66 4.56 -2.86
C ILE A 69 2.32 5.00 -4.29
N VAL A 70 2.05 6.29 -4.52
CA VAL A 70 1.79 6.81 -5.88
C VAL A 70 3.01 6.63 -6.77
N LEU A 71 4.21 6.94 -6.27
CA LEU A 71 5.45 6.76 -7.02
C LEU A 71 5.72 5.28 -7.34
N LEU A 72 5.54 4.38 -6.37
CA LEU A 72 5.71 2.94 -6.56
C LEU A 72 4.64 2.36 -7.48
N PHE A 73 3.41 2.89 -7.44
CA PHE A 73 2.36 2.51 -8.39
C PHE A 73 2.76 2.87 -9.82
N LEU A 74 3.27 4.09 -10.05
CA LEU A 74 3.75 4.50 -11.37
C LEU A 74 4.92 3.61 -11.82
N LEU A 75 5.87 3.31 -10.93
CA LEU A 75 6.97 2.38 -11.22
C LEU A 75 6.43 0.99 -11.60
N HIS A 76 5.50 0.44 -10.82
CA HIS A 76 4.91 -0.88 -11.08
C HIS A 76 4.12 -0.92 -12.39
N TYR A 77 3.37 0.14 -12.68
CA TYR A 77 2.59 0.27 -13.91
C TYR A 77 3.48 0.36 -15.15
N LEU A 78 4.54 1.16 -15.10
CA LEU A 78 5.43 1.38 -16.24
C LEU A 78 6.48 0.26 -16.41
N ARG A 79 7.00 -0.29 -15.31
CA ARG A 79 8.05 -1.32 -15.29
C ARG A 79 7.82 -2.33 -14.16
N PRO A 80 6.87 -3.26 -14.32
CA PRO A 80 6.49 -4.21 -13.26
C PRO A 80 7.63 -5.12 -12.79
N TRP A 81 8.65 -5.33 -13.61
CA TRP A 81 9.78 -6.25 -13.37
C TRP A 81 11.10 -5.53 -13.09
N TYR A 82 11.13 -4.23 -12.75
CA TYR A 82 12.37 -3.45 -12.66
C TYR A 82 13.52 -4.05 -11.80
N PHE A 83 13.20 -4.90 -10.83
CA PHE A 83 14.18 -5.52 -9.92
C PHE A 83 14.58 -6.95 -10.29
N ILE A 84 14.05 -7.48 -11.39
CA ILE A 84 14.30 -8.83 -11.93
C ILE A 84 14.81 -8.67 -13.36
#